data_AF-A0A9E3IMB6-F1
#
_entry.id   AF-A0A9E3IMB6-F1
#
_cell.length_a   1.000
_cell.length_b   1.000
_cell.length_c   1.000
_cell.angle_alpha   90.00
_cell.angle_beta   90.00
_cell.angle_gamma   90.00
#
_symmetry.space_group_name_H-M   'P 1'
#
loop_
_entity.id
_entity.type
_entity.pdbx_description
1 polymer ?
#
loop_
_entity_poly.entity_id
_entity_poly.type
_entity_poly.pdbx_seq_one_letter_code
_entity_poly.pdbx_strand_id
1 'polypeptide(L)'
;MDVAVPSSETFAALASKGFNNEYDFSLGSDLTLTTTFTVTPGLSVTEYLYSIDFDTDTITQISFMKLAIGETVLTAPMLAGDYFYKLVGKGSTGGSYTLDLSVPEAPSVPEAGNPTLLLAGLAMLGLIARRRTY
;
A
#
# COMPACT_ATOMS: atom_id res chain seq x y z
N MET A 1 0.25 10.35 7.46
CA MET A 1 -0.32 9.23 8.24
C MET A 1 0.11 7.99 7.48
N ASP A 2 1.15 7.31 7.96
CA ASP A 2 1.70 6.12 7.32
C ASP A 2 0.63 5.04 7.28
N VAL A 3 0.24 4.62 6.08
CA VAL A 3 -0.59 3.44 5.92
C VAL A 3 0.36 2.27 5.77
N ALA A 4 0.43 1.46 6.84
CA ALA A 4 1.15 0.20 6.84
C ALA A 4 0.45 -0.77 5.89
N VAL A 5 0.91 -0.81 4.65
CA VAL A 5 0.62 -1.91 3.73
C VAL A 5 1.31 -3.15 4.29
N PRO A 6 0.61 -4.29 4.50
CA PRO A 6 1.21 -5.45 5.11
C PRO A 6 2.39 -5.97 4.30
N SER A 7 3.53 -6.04 4.99
CA SER A 7 4.78 -6.65 4.57
C SER A 7 4.56 -8.15 4.35
N SER A 8 4.78 -8.61 3.11
CA SER A 8 4.93 -10.01 2.68
C SER A 8 4.21 -11.08 3.53
N GLU A 9 3.12 -11.64 3.01
CA GLU A 9 2.38 -12.72 3.65
C GLU A 9 2.49 -14.04 2.88
N THR A 10 2.54 -15.17 3.59
CA THR A 10 2.55 -16.51 3.00
C THR A 10 1.39 -17.34 3.52
N PHE A 11 0.63 -17.92 2.61
CA PHE A 11 -0.53 -18.76 2.90
C PHE A 11 -0.37 -20.15 2.31
N ALA A 12 -0.81 -21.16 3.07
CA ALA A 12 -0.93 -22.52 2.59
C ALA A 12 -2.41 -22.92 2.53
N ALA A 13 -2.84 -23.46 1.40
CA ALA A 13 -4.16 -24.06 1.25
C ALA A 13 -4.05 -25.58 1.21
N LEU A 14 -4.94 -26.25 1.94
CA LEU A 14 -5.08 -27.70 1.92
C LEU A 14 -5.76 -28.17 0.62
N ALA A 15 -5.48 -29.41 0.22
CA ALA A 15 -6.10 -30.02 -0.95
C ALA A 15 -7.64 -29.98 -0.87
N SER A 16 -8.26 -29.68 -2.00
CA SER A 16 -9.70 -29.53 -2.20
C SER A 16 -10.41 -28.48 -1.33
N LYS A 17 -9.69 -27.69 -0.54
CA LYS A 17 -10.25 -26.56 0.23
C LYS A 17 -10.07 -25.26 -0.54
N GLY A 18 -11.14 -24.48 -0.59
CA GLY A 18 -11.10 -23.10 -1.07
C GLY A 18 -10.61 -22.16 0.03
N PHE A 19 -10.05 -21.03 -0.37
CA PHE A 19 -9.72 -19.91 0.51
C PHE A 19 -10.25 -18.61 -0.09
N ASN A 20 -10.51 -17.65 0.79
CA ASN A 20 -10.87 -16.27 0.44
C ASN A 20 -10.19 -15.36 1.46
N ASN A 21 -9.16 -14.65 1.01
CA ASN A 21 -8.41 -13.71 1.82
C ASN A 21 -8.71 -12.31 1.31
N GLU A 22 -9.10 -11.42 2.21
CA GLU A 22 -9.49 -10.05 1.91
C GLU A 22 -8.65 -9.09 2.76
N TYR A 23 -8.22 -8.00 2.13
CA TYR A 23 -7.42 -6.95 2.72
C TYR A 23 -8.00 -5.62 2.30
N ASP A 24 -8.05 -4.67 3.22
CA ASP A 24 -8.42 -3.30 2.97
C ASP A 24 -7.23 -2.37 3.28
N PHE A 25 -7.08 -1.34 2.46
CA PHE A 25 -6.07 -0.31 2.66
C PHE A 25 -6.50 1.01 2.05
N SER A 26 -5.96 2.11 2.55
CA SER A 26 -6.21 3.46 2.06
C SER A 26 -4.93 4.08 1.53
N LEU A 27 -5.00 4.83 0.44
CA LEU A 27 -3.89 5.60 -0.10
C LEU A 27 -4.11 7.08 0.17
N GLY A 28 -3.16 7.74 0.83
CA GLY A 28 -3.21 9.18 1.11
C GLY A 28 -2.82 10.08 -0.07
N SER A 29 -2.27 9.49 -1.13
CA SER A 29 -1.84 10.18 -2.35
C SER A 29 -1.85 9.20 -3.52
N ASP A 30 -1.83 9.73 -4.74
CA ASP A 30 -1.70 8.92 -5.96
C ASP A 30 -0.34 8.21 -5.98
N LEU A 31 -0.35 6.89 -6.13
CA LEU A 31 0.82 6.01 -6.03
C LEU A 31 0.69 4.83 -6.99
N THR A 32 1.81 4.19 -7.33
CA THR A 32 1.80 2.94 -8.11
C THR A 32 1.95 1.77 -7.16
N LEU A 33 0.91 0.94 -7.05
CA LEU A 33 0.99 -0.31 -6.31
C LEU A 33 1.78 -1.34 -7.10
N THR A 34 2.76 -1.96 -6.47
CA THR A 34 3.46 -3.13 -7.00
C THR A 34 3.12 -4.33 -6.14
N THR A 35 2.58 -5.38 -6.76
CA THR A 35 2.27 -6.63 -6.06
C THR A 35 3.01 -7.78 -6.69
N THR A 36 3.71 -8.56 -5.88
CA THR A 36 4.42 -9.76 -6.33
C THR A 36 3.76 -10.99 -5.74
N PHE A 37 3.41 -11.93 -6.61
CA PHE A 37 2.83 -13.22 -6.25
C PHE A 37 3.78 -14.34 -6.58
N THR A 38 3.96 -15.27 -5.65
CA THR A 38 4.62 -16.54 -5.93
C THR A 38 3.67 -17.67 -5.63
N VAL A 39 3.15 -18.33 -6.67
CA VAL A 39 2.17 -19.43 -6.54
C VAL A 39 2.85 -20.76 -6.79
N THR A 40 2.69 -21.70 -5.85
CA THR A 40 3.22 -23.07 -6.01
C THR A 40 2.25 -23.97 -6.81
N PRO A 41 2.76 -25.05 -7.44
CA PRO A 41 1.91 -26.03 -8.10
C PRO A 41 0.86 -26.62 -7.16
N GLY A 42 -0.31 -26.96 -7.70
CA GLY A 42 -1.41 -27.51 -6.90
C GLY A 42 -2.36 -26.46 -6.32
N LEU A 43 -2.13 -25.18 -6.64
CA LEU A 43 -2.99 -24.05 -6.28
C LEU A 43 -3.55 -23.37 -7.54
N SER A 44 -4.81 -22.94 -7.48
CA SER A 44 -5.37 -21.97 -8.44
C SER A 44 -5.81 -20.75 -7.66
N VAL A 45 -5.25 -19.58 -8.00
CA VAL A 45 -5.52 -18.31 -7.30
C VAL A 45 -6.03 -17.29 -8.31
N THR A 46 -6.96 -16.46 -7.87
CA THR A 46 -7.51 -15.35 -8.62
C THR A 46 -7.51 -14.12 -7.74
N GLU A 47 -6.94 -13.05 -8.27
CA GLU A 47 -6.94 -11.72 -7.69
C GLU A 47 -8.20 -10.96 -8.10
N TYR A 48 -8.68 -10.14 -7.17
CA TYR A 48 -9.51 -8.98 -7.41
C TYR A 48 -8.95 -7.77 -6.66
N LEU A 49 -8.77 -6.64 -7.35
CA LEU A 49 -8.50 -5.34 -6.75
C LEU A 49 -9.61 -4.38 -7.20
N TYR A 50 -10.27 -3.73 -6.24
CA TYR A 50 -11.35 -2.79 -6.50
C TYR A 50 -11.34 -1.63 -5.49
N SER A 51 -11.92 -0.50 -5.88
CA SER A 51 -12.25 0.60 -4.98
C SER A 51 -13.76 0.74 -4.87
N ILE A 52 -14.21 1.29 -3.75
CA ILE A 52 -15.60 1.66 -3.52
C ILE A 52 -15.64 3.15 -3.26
N ASP A 53 -16.40 3.87 -4.08
CA ASP A 53 -16.78 5.24 -3.78
C ASP A 53 -18.14 5.22 -3.08
N PHE A 54 -18.14 5.52 -1.78
CA PHE A 54 -19.34 5.51 -0.95
C PHE A 54 -20.28 6.69 -1.21
N ASP A 55 -19.79 7.79 -1.80
CA ASP A 55 -20.64 8.94 -2.14
C ASP A 55 -21.48 8.65 -3.38
N THR A 56 -20.92 7.89 -4.32
CA THR A 56 -21.59 7.52 -5.59
C THR A 56 -22.11 6.08 -5.62
N ASP A 57 -21.92 5.31 -4.53
CA ASP A 57 -22.22 3.88 -4.42
C ASP A 57 -21.67 3.07 -5.62
N THR A 58 -20.49 3.45 -6.09
CA THR A 58 -19.90 2.89 -7.31
C THR A 58 -18.69 2.02 -6.96
N ILE A 59 -18.71 0.79 -7.47
CA ILE A 59 -17.58 -0.15 -7.37
C ILE A 59 -16.75 -0.05 -8.66
N THR A 60 -15.49 0.30 -8.53
CA THR A 60 -14.55 0.34 -9.66
C THR A 60 -13.59 -0.84 -9.57
N GLN A 61 -13.64 -1.73 -10.55
CA GLN A 61 -12.66 -2.80 -10.68
C GLN A 61 -11.36 -2.25 -11.30
N ILE A 62 -10.24 -2.50 -10.62
CA ILE A 62 -8.92 -2.00 -11.02
C ILE A 62 -8.09 -3.15 -11.61
N SER A 63 -8.11 -4.32 -10.95
CA SER A 63 -7.45 -5.52 -11.45
C SER A 63 -8.31 -6.76 -11.24
N PHE A 64 -8.19 -7.68 -12.18
CA PHE A 64 -8.72 -9.04 -12.10
C PHE A 64 -7.82 -9.96 -12.90
N MET A 65 -7.20 -10.90 -12.21
CA MET A 65 -6.30 -11.83 -12.88
C MET A 65 -6.29 -13.20 -12.21
N LYS A 66 -6.30 -14.24 -13.04
CA LYS A 66 -5.92 -15.59 -12.62
C LYS A 66 -4.39 -15.68 -12.57
N LEU A 67 -3.85 -15.93 -11.39
CA LEU A 67 -2.40 -16.04 -11.20
C LEU A 67 -1.87 -17.34 -11.82
N ALA A 68 -0.74 -17.23 -12.51
CA ALA A 68 -0.01 -18.38 -13.03
C ALA A 68 0.83 -19.02 -11.91
N ILE A 69 1.23 -20.28 -12.11
CA ILE A 69 2.22 -20.93 -11.25
C ILE A 69 3.58 -20.23 -11.47
N GLY A 70 4.30 -19.99 -10.38
CA GLY A 70 5.55 -19.23 -10.37
C GLY A 70 5.35 -17.80 -9.92
N GLU A 71 6.28 -16.93 -10.30
CA GLU A 71 6.26 -15.53 -9.94
C GLU A 71 5.40 -14.72 -10.91
N THR A 72 4.55 -13.83 -10.40
CA THR A 72 3.77 -12.86 -11.17
C THR A 72 3.90 -11.50 -10.51
N VAL A 73 4.35 -10.51 -11.27
CA VAL A 73 4.47 -9.12 -10.81
C VAL A 73 3.40 -8.29 -11.50
N LEU A 74 2.64 -7.54 -10.71
CA LEU A 74 1.64 -6.59 -11.20
C LEU A 74 1.98 -5.19 -10.73
N THR A 75 1.74 -4.24 -11.62
CA THR A 75 1.87 -2.82 -11.33
C THR A 75 0.61 -2.10 -11.78
N ALA A 76 -0.01 -1.35 -10.87
CA ALA A 76 -1.23 -0.62 -11.14
C ALA A 76 -1.09 0.82 -10.61
N PRO A 77 -1.30 1.86 -11.44
CA PRO A 77 -1.44 3.22 -10.95
C PRO A 77 -2.74 3.34 -10.17
N MET A 78 -2.67 3.93 -8.98
CA MET A 78 -3.79 4.09 -8.06
C MET A 78 -3.86 5.54 -7.61
N LEU A 79 -5.09 6.03 -7.45
CA LEU A 79 -5.33 7.37 -6.93
C LEU A 79 -5.37 7.32 -5.39
N ALA A 80 -5.37 8.47 -4.74
CA ALA A 80 -5.74 8.53 -3.33
C ALA A 80 -7.16 7.99 -3.12
N GLY A 81 -7.37 7.15 -2.12
CA GLY A 81 -8.68 6.53 -1.85
C GLY A 81 -8.60 5.20 -1.11
N ASP A 82 -9.77 4.59 -0.90
CA ASP A 82 -9.92 3.30 -0.22
C ASP A 82 -10.01 2.15 -1.21
N TYR A 83 -9.30 1.08 -0.90
CA TYR A 83 -9.13 -0.07 -1.77
C TYR A 83 -9.31 -1.38 -1.03
N PHE A 84 -9.85 -2.34 -1.77
CA PHE A 84 -10.10 -3.68 -1.31
C PHE A 84 -9.37 -4.67 -2.22
N TYR A 85 -8.51 -5.46 -1.62
CA TYR A 85 -7.75 -6.51 -2.25
C TYR A 85 -8.29 -7.87 -1.84
N LYS A 86 -8.60 -8.73 -2.80
CA LYS A 86 -9.19 -10.04 -2.54
C LYS A 86 -8.47 -11.11 -3.34
N LEU A 87 -8.07 -12.16 -2.64
CA LEU A 87 -7.50 -13.38 -3.21
C LEU A 87 -8.42 -14.55 -2.93
N VAL A 88 -8.98 -15.11 -3.99
CA VAL A 88 -9.73 -16.36 -3.90
C VAL A 88 -8.96 -17.46 -4.58
N GLY A 89 -9.08 -18.66 -4.05
CA GLY A 89 -8.45 -19.80 -4.70
C GLY A 89 -8.89 -21.12 -4.14
N LYS A 90 -8.34 -22.17 -4.74
CA LYS A 90 -8.55 -23.56 -4.32
C LYS A 90 -7.27 -24.35 -4.51
N GLY A 91 -6.89 -25.13 -3.50
CA GLY A 91 -5.86 -26.15 -3.65
C GLY A 91 -6.46 -27.37 -4.34
N SER A 92 -5.90 -27.84 -5.44
CA SER A 92 -6.27 -29.14 -6.02
C SER A 92 -5.57 -30.27 -5.28
N THR A 93 -4.26 -30.15 -5.07
CA THR A 93 -3.40 -31.11 -4.35
C THR A 93 -2.81 -30.54 -3.06
N GLY A 94 -3.22 -29.32 -2.69
CA GLY A 94 -2.57 -28.51 -1.68
C GLY A 94 -1.43 -27.69 -2.29
N GLY A 95 -1.08 -26.58 -1.64
CA GLY A 95 -0.04 -25.67 -2.09
C GLY A 95 -0.01 -24.39 -1.25
N SER A 96 0.92 -23.51 -1.55
CA SER A 96 1.04 -22.19 -0.95
C SER A 96 1.12 -21.08 -2.00
N TYR A 97 0.80 -19.86 -1.56
CA TYR A 97 1.16 -18.64 -2.26
C TYR A 97 1.81 -17.64 -1.30
N THR A 98 2.69 -16.80 -1.83
CA THR A 98 3.22 -15.62 -1.14
C THR A 98 2.74 -14.38 -1.86
N LEU A 99 2.28 -13.38 -1.10
CA LEU A 99 1.90 -12.05 -1.56
C LEU A 99 2.87 -11.04 -0.95
N ASP A 100 3.51 -10.24 -1.79
CA ASP A 100 4.26 -9.07 -1.37
C ASP A 100 3.60 -7.83 -1.95
N LEU A 101 3.18 -6.91 -1.08
CA LEU A 101 2.50 -5.68 -1.46
C LEU A 101 3.44 -4.51 -1.16
N SER A 102 3.93 -3.85 -2.21
CA SER A 102 4.85 -2.72 -2.08
C SER A 102 4.21 -1.45 -2.64
N VAL A 103 4.09 -0.45 -1.77
CA VAL A 103 3.75 0.92 -2.15
C VAL A 103 4.99 1.76 -1.92
N PRO A 104 5.56 2.40 -2.96
CA PRO A 104 6.68 3.29 -2.77
C PRO A 104 6.23 4.46 -1.89
N GLU A 105 6.90 4.69 -0.77
CA GLU A 105 6.66 5.86 0.07
C GLU A 105 6.74 7.12 -0.81
N ALA A 106 5.72 7.98 -0.73
CA ALA A 106 5.81 9.30 -1.34
C ALA A 106 7.07 9.99 -0.78
N PRO A 107 7.86 10.72 -1.59
CA PRO A 107 9.02 11.42 -1.09
C PRO A 107 8.56 12.32 0.05
N SER A 108 9.02 12.04 1.26
CA SER A 108 8.72 12.87 2.42
C SER A 108 9.16 14.28 2.07
N VAL A 109 8.18 15.16 1.83
CA VAL A 109 8.46 16.59 1.72
C VAL A 109 9.13 16.95 3.04
N PRO A 110 10.38 17.45 3.05
CA PRO A 110 10.98 17.91 4.27
C PRO A 110 10.05 18.99 4.82
N GLU A 111 9.37 18.71 5.94
CA GLU A 111 8.53 19.70 6.57
C GLU A 111 9.39 20.95 6.79
N ALA A 112 9.01 22.04 6.13
CA ALA A 112 9.53 23.36 6.42
C ALA A 112 9.03 23.77 7.81
N GLY A 113 9.62 23.17 8.83
CA GLY A 113 9.10 23.24 10.19
C GLY A 113 10.14 22.84 11.21
N ASN A 114 11.44 22.98 10.90
CA ASN A 114 12.47 22.87 11.92
C ASN A 114 12.37 24.14 12.79
N PRO A 115 11.87 24.07 14.04
CA PRO A 115 11.73 25.25 14.91
C PRO A 115 13.08 25.91 15.21
N THR A 116 14.18 25.26 14.87
CA THR A 116 15.53 25.83 14.85
C THR A 116 15.68 27.03 13.91
N LEU A 117 15.02 27.08 12.74
CA LEU A 117 15.08 28.26 11.86
C LEU A 117 14.25 29.42 12.41
N LEU A 118 13.07 29.15 12.95
CA LEU A 118 12.25 30.14 13.65
C LEU A 118 13.00 30.71 14.87
N LEU A 119 13.63 29.83 15.67
CA LEU A 119 14.41 30.19 16.84
C LEU A 119 15.69 30.95 16.47
N ALA A 120 16.37 30.56 15.39
CA ALA A 120 17.53 31.29 14.87
C ALA A 120 17.13 32.70 14.38
N GLY A 121 15.98 32.84 13.71
CA GLY A 121 15.43 34.13 13.33
C GLY A 121 15.10 35.02 14.54
N LEU A 122 14.49 34.44 15.59
CA LEU A 122 14.16 35.17 16.81
C LEU A 122 15.41 35.57 17.62
N ALA A 123 16.43 34.71 17.66
CA ALA A 123 17.70 34.99 18.33
C ALA A 123 18.47 36.15 17.67
N MET A 124 18.45 36.24 16.33
CA MET A 124 19.06 37.39 15.63
C MET A 124 18.31 38.70 15.90
N LEU A 125 16.98 38.68 15.95
CA LEU A 125 16.19 39.88 16.30
C LEU A 125 16.46 40.34 17.73
N GLY A 126 16.59 39.41 18.69
CA GLY A 126 17.00 39.72 20.06
C GLY A 126 18.42 40.33 20.15
N LEU A 127 19.36 39.84 19.34
CA LEU A 127 20.73 40.38 19.27
C LEU A 127 20.76 41.81 18.71
N ILE A 128 19.95 42.10 17.68
CA ILE A 128 19.86 43.43 17.05
C ILE A 128 19.16 44.43 17.99
N ALA A 129 18.11 44.01 18.70
CA ALA A 129 17.40 44.85 19.68
C ALA A 129 18.30 45.29 20.85
N ARG A 130 19.21 44.42 21.31
CA ARG A 130 20.17 44.74 22.39
C ARG A 130 21.18 45.84 22.02
N ARG A 131 21.45 46.05 20.72
CA ARG A 131 22.41 47.08 20.25
C ARG A 131 21.84 48.50 20.22
N ARG A 132 20.54 48.70 20.48
CA ARG A 132 19.88 50.02 20.33
C ARG A 132 19.74 50.80 21.64
N THR A 133 20.26 50.29 22.75
CA THR A 133 20.39 51.01 24.02
C THR A 133 21.87 51.25 24.32
N TYR A 134 22.46 52.27 23.69
CA TYR A 134 23.51 53.15 24.22
C TYR A 134 23.67 54.35 23.28
#